data_AF-A0A2W6VL07-F1
#
_entry.id   AF-A0A2W6VL07-F1
#
_cell.length_a   1.000
_cell.length_b   1.000
_cell.length_c   1.000
_cell.angle_alpha   90.00
_cell.angle_beta   90.00
_cell.angle_gamma   90.00
#
_symmetry.space_group_name_H-M   'P 1'
#
loop_
_entity.id
_entity.type
_entity.pdbx_description
1 polymer ?
#
loop_
_entity_poly.entity_id
_entity_poly.type
_entity_poly.pdbx_seq_one_letter_code
_entity_poly.pdbx_strand_id
1 'polypeptide(L)'
;MPTHRCDVDHGEDFALGGATDHRNLCALCRRHHTLKGETPWRVKHHPGGVIEWTSPGGLHYVDTPPPVTIGFVPDTDDAPF
;
A
#
# COMPACT_ATOMS: atom_id res chain seq x y z
N MET A 1 -1.03 -0.57 -12.87
CA MET A 1 -1.77 -1.84 -13.13
C MET A 1 -3.25 -1.60 -12.82
N PRO A 2 -4.21 -2.12 -13.60
CA PRO A 2 -5.63 -1.96 -13.30
C PRO A 2 -6.06 -2.80 -12.08
N THR A 3 -6.98 -2.26 -11.28
CA THR A 3 -7.39 -2.80 -9.96
C THR A 3 -7.95 -4.22 -9.98
N HIS A 4 -8.64 -4.63 -11.05
CA HIS A 4 -9.21 -5.99 -11.18
C HIS A 4 -8.17 -7.11 -11.30
N ARG A 5 -6.87 -6.78 -11.45
CA ARG A 5 -5.76 -7.75 -11.50
C ARG A 5 -4.94 -7.76 -10.22
N CYS A 6 -5.40 -7.05 -9.20
CA CYS A 6 -4.72 -6.93 -7.92
C CYS A 6 -5.50 -7.65 -6.84
N ASP A 7 -4.76 -8.32 -5.96
CA ASP A 7 -5.23 -8.85 -4.71
C ASP A 7 -4.89 -7.84 -3.59
N VAL A 8 -5.75 -7.70 -2.59
CA VAL A 8 -5.43 -6.90 -1.39
C VAL A 8 -4.57 -7.77 -0.49
N ASP A 9 -3.37 -7.30 -0.19
CA ASP A 9 -2.38 -8.05 0.58
C ASP A 9 -1.88 -7.25 1.78
N HIS A 10 -1.60 -7.96 2.87
CA HIS A 10 -1.07 -7.38 4.09
C HIS A 10 0.45 -7.21 3.97
N GLY A 11 1.01 -6.03 4.29
CA GLY A 11 2.45 -5.80 4.34
C GLY A 11 3.14 -6.62 5.43
N GLU A 12 2.61 -6.54 6.66
CA GLU A 12 2.87 -7.47 7.75
C GLU A 12 1.76 -8.52 7.80
N ASP A 13 2.15 -9.79 7.72
CA ASP A 13 1.20 -10.90 7.62
C ASP A 13 0.18 -10.90 8.77
N PHE A 14 -1.09 -11.09 8.41
CA PHE A 14 -2.18 -11.21 9.38
C PHE A 14 -1.92 -12.32 10.40
N ALA A 15 -1.35 -13.45 9.96
CA ALA A 15 -0.99 -14.57 10.83
C ALA A 15 0.07 -14.24 11.89
N LEU A 16 0.87 -13.19 11.66
CA LEU A 16 1.89 -12.69 12.59
C LEU A 16 1.39 -11.51 13.43
N GLY A 17 0.11 -11.14 13.31
CA GLY A 17 -0.52 -10.05 14.05
C GLY A 17 -0.69 -8.75 13.25
N GLY A 18 -0.40 -8.76 11.96
CA GLY A 18 -0.60 -7.60 11.10
C GLY A 18 -2.07 -7.16 11.05
N ALA A 19 -2.31 -5.84 11.21
CA ALA A 19 -3.66 -5.29 11.22
C ALA A 19 -4.30 -5.33 9.82
N THR A 20 -5.62 -5.56 9.76
CA THR A 20 -6.39 -5.41 8.52
C THR A 20 -6.89 -3.97 8.41
N ASP A 21 -5.99 -3.05 8.06
CA ASP A 21 -6.31 -1.64 7.86
C ASP A 21 -5.47 -0.99 6.76
N HIS A 22 -5.87 0.21 6.33
CA HIS A 22 -5.24 0.93 5.21
C HIS A 22 -3.73 1.20 5.37
N ARG A 23 -3.17 1.12 6.57
CA ARG A 23 -1.73 1.31 6.83
C ARG A 23 -0.94 0.04 6.60
N ASN A 24 -1.60 -1.11 6.54
CA ASN A 24 -0.98 -2.42 6.35
C ASN A 24 -1.49 -3.15 5.11
N LEU A 25 -2.52 -2.65 4.42
CA LEU A 25 -3.04 -3.26 3.20
C LEU A 25 -2.54 -2.52 1.95
N CYS A 26 -2.17 -3.26 0.90
CA CYS A 26 -1.92 -2.72 -0.42
C CYS A 26 -2.51 -3.61 -1.53
N ALA A 27 -2.83 -3.00 -2.68
CA ALA A 27 -3.31 -3.73 -3.85
C ALA A 27 -2.13 -4.19 -4.71
N LEU A 28 -1.73 -5.45 -4.58
CA LEU A 28 -0.62 -6.03 -5.33
C LEU A 28 -1.12 -6.88 -6.49
N CYS A 29 -0.48 -6.77 -7.65
CA CYS A 29 -0.75 -7.74 -8.70
C CYS A 29 -0.29 -9.13 -8.26
N ARG A 30 -0.88 -10.19 -8.83
CA ARG A 30 -0.53 -11.57 -8.48
C ARG A 30 0.98 -11.85 -8.47
N ARG A 31 1.74 -11.26 -9.41
CA ARG A 31 3.20 -11.40 -9.45
C ARG A 31 3.89 -10.81 -8.21
N HIS A 32 3.50 -9.62 -7.77
CA HIS A 32 4.08 -8.99 -6.60
C HIS A 32 3.62 -9.65 -5.30
N HIS A 33 2.37 -10.10 -5.25
CA HIS A 33 1.85 -10.88 -4.13
C HIS A 33 2.65 -12.19 -3.97
N THR A 34 2.84 -12.95 -5.05
CA THR A 34 3.69 -14.16 -5.02
C THR A 34 5.14 -13.83 -4.69
N LEU A 35 5.70 -12.74 -5.23
CA LEU A 35 7.07 -12.33 -4.93
C LEU A 35 7.25 -12.08 -3.42
N LYS A 36 6.34 -11.34 -2.79
CA LYS A 36 6.38 -11.08 -1.35
C LYS A 36 6.18 -12.37 -0.54
N GLY A 37 5.17 -13.17 -0.86
CA GLY A 37 4.80 -14.34 -0.04
C GLY A 37 5.78 -15.51 -0.13
N GLU A 38 6.39 -15.73 -1.29
CA GLU A 38 7.17 -16.94 -1.57
C GLU A 38 8.69 -16.69 -1.57
N THR A 39 9.13 -15.48 -1.25
CA THR A 39 10.56 -15.14 -1.26
C THR A 39 10.93 -14.20 -0.11
N PRO A 40 12.23 -13.97 0.18
CA PRO A 40 12.66 -13.07 1.25
C PRO A 40 12.46 -11.56 0.98
N TRP A 41 11.73 -11.18 -0.07
CA TRP A 41 11.38 -9.77 -0.29
C TRP A 41 10.51 -9.27 0.85
N ARG A 42 10.80 -8.06 1.34
CA ARG A 42 10.06 -7.44 2.44
C ARG A 42 9.38 -6.16 1.96
N VAL A 43 8.21 -5.89 2.52
CA VAL A 43 7.43 -4.69 2.25
C VAL A 43 7.25 -3.91 3.56
N LYS A 44 7.44 -2.59 3.49
CA LYS A 44 7.15 -1.67 4.57
C LYS A 44 6.25 -0.55 4.07
N HIS A 45 5.15 -0.32 4.77
CA HIS A 45 4.26 0.80 4.51
C HIS A 45 4.75 2.05 5.24
N HIS A 46 4.69 3.17 4.54
CA HIS A 46 4.97 4.50 5.08
C HIS A 46 3.73 5.40 4.93
N PRO A 47 3.64 6.51 5.69
CA PRO A 47 2.56 7.48 5.53
C PRO A 47 2.46 8.00 4.09
N GLY A 48 1.25 8.43 3.70
CA GLY A 48 1.01 9.00 2.37
C GLY A 48 0.95 7.96 1.25
N GLY A 49 0.76 6.67 1.57
CA GLY A 49 0.62 5.60 0.57
C GLY A 49 1.94 5.15 -0.04
N VAL A 50 3.07 5.52 0.55
CA VAL A 50 4.41 5.13 0.10
C VAL A 50 4.70 3.70 0.54
N ILE A 51 5.26 2.90 -0.37
CA ILE A 51 5.62 1.50 -0.11
C ILE A 51 7.11 1.32 -0.39
N GLU A 52 7.84 0.78 0.59
CA GLU A 52 9.24 0.44 0.44
C GLU A 52 9.41 -1.07 0.33
N TRP A 53 10.07 -1.52 -0.73
CA TRP A 53 10.44 -2.89 -0.99
C TRP A 53 11.92 -3.11 -0.71
N THR A 54 12.24 -4.10 0.12
CA THR A 54 13.63 -4.53 0.34
C THR A 54 13.86 -5.84 -0.38
N SER A 55 14.85 -5.87 -1.28
CA SER A 55 15.25 -7.10 -1.98
C SER A 55 15.99 -8.06 -1.03
N PRO A 56 16.12 -9.35 -1.39
CA PRO A 56 16.90 -10.32 -0.62
C PRO A 56 18.37 -9.90 -0.44
N GLY A 57 18.91 -9.10 -1.38
CA GLY A 57 20.26 -8.54 -1.31
C GLY A 57 20.37 -7.24 -0.51
N GLY A 58 19.27 -6.75 0.08
CA GLY A 58 19.25 -5.52 0.88
C GLY A 58 19.11 -4.22 0.09
N LEU A 59 18.77 -4.29 -1.20
CA LEU A 59 18.48 -3.07 -1.98
C LEU A 59 17.06 -2.58 -1.67
N HIS A 60 16.91 -1.27 -1.52
CA HIS A 60 15.64 -0.62 -1.21
C HIS A 60 15.05 0.05 -2.45
N TYR A 61 13.77 -0.18 -2.71
CA TYR A 61 13.00 0.41 -3.80
C TYR A 61 11.76 1.08 -3.22
N VAL A 62 11.52 2.34 -3.57
CA VAL A 62 10.40 3.11 -3.04
C VAL A 62 9.38 3.31 -4.17
N ASP A 63 8.14 2.86 -3.93
CA ASP A 63 6.98 3.15 -4.74
C ASP A 63 6.17 4.27 -4.07
N THR A 64 5.88 5.31 -4.83
CA THR A 64 5.17 6.49 -4.36
C THR A 64 3.90 6.67 -5.18
N PRO A 65 2.75 6.97 -4.57
CA PRO A 65 1.54 7.18 -5.31
C PRO A 65 1.71 8.36 -6.28
N PRO A 66 1.03 8.34 -7.44
CA PRO A 66 1.04 9.46 -8.35
C PRO A 66 0.49 10.72 -7.65
N PRO A 67 0.89 11.92 -8.11
CA PRO A 67 0.37 13.16 -7.56
C PRO A 67 -1.15 13.17 -7.57
N VAL A 68 -1.76 13.59 -6.46
CA VAL A 68 -3.20 13.78 -6.38
C VAL A 68 -3.57 14.99 -7.22
N THR A 69 -4.17 14.77 -8.38
CA THR A 69 -4.59 15.83 -9.30
C THR A 69 -5.91 16.49 -8.92
N ILE A 70 -6.71 15.87 -8.05
CA ILE A 70 -7.98 16.40 -7.55
C ILE A 70 -7.99 16.25 -6.02
N GLY A 71 -7.91 17.39 -5.32
CA GLY A 71 -8.07 17.45 -3.87
C GLY A 71 -9.48 17.87 -3.50
N PHE A 72 -10.14 17.11 -2.62
CA PHE A 72 -11.39 17.55 -2.00
C PHE A 72 -11.04 18.41 -0.78
N VAL A 73 -11.58 19.62 -0.75
CA VAL A 73 -11.52 20.49 0.43
C VAL A 73 -12.80 20.24 1.22
N PRO A 74 -12.74 20.06 2.55
CA PRO A 74 -13.96 19.98 3.35
C PRO A 74 -14.80 21.23 3.11
N ASP A 75 -16.10 21.04 2.91
CA ASP A 75 -17.04 22.15 2.87
C ASP A 75 -17.09 22.77 4.28
N THR A 76 -16.54 23.97 4.41
CA THR A 76 -16.50 24.72 5.67
C THR A 76 -17.65 25.70 5.80
N ASP A 77 -18.57 25.75 4.83
CA ASP A 77 -19.77 26.57 4.97
C ASP A 77 -20.77 25.83 5.87
N ASP A 78 -20.87 26.28 7.12
CA ASP A 78 -22.06 26.03 7.94
C ASP A 78 -23.26 26.59 7.18
N ALA A 79 -24.11 25.70 6.65
CA ALA A 79 -25.33 26.07 5.97
C ALA A 79 -26.17 26.98 6.89
N PRO A 80 -26.56 28.19 6.46
CA PRO A 80 -27.49 28.97 7.24
C PRO A 80 -28.84 28.26 7.19
N PHE A 81 -29.31 27.87 8.38
CA PHE A 81 -30.66 27.38 8.64
C PHE A 81 -31.73 28.31 8.05
#